data_AF-A0A966VA76-F1
#
_entry.id   AF-A0A966VA76-F1
#
_cell.length_a   1.000
_cell.length_b   1.000
_cell.length_c   1.000
_cell.angle_alpha   90.00
_cell.angle_beta   90.00
_cell.angle_gamma   90.00
#
_symmetry.space_group_name_H-M   'P 1'
#
loop_
_entity.id
_entity.type
_entity.pdbx_description
1 polymer ?
#
loop_
_entity_poly.entity_id
_entity_poly.type
_entity_poly.pdbx_seq_one_letter_code
_entity_poly.pdbx_strand_id
1 'polypeptide(L)'
;MNNTSLYLSRILSGFYYFILNNKQYKLVYPDISVRYEAEIYADNERENNKFGEWLDDNDILYYLIDYGMWTPNGDDAVKTLEKQIEDQKVSLYQSIINPSQTKNIKRYLEGSKKSYNRLYNIRHSFDHLTLNGYIENIK
;
A
#
# COMPACT_ATOMS: atom_id res chain seq x y z
N MET A 1 -27.23 15.74 7.65
CA MET A 1 -27.84 14.42 7.33
C MET A 1 -26.84 13.35 7.72
N ASN A 2 -27.26 12.33 8.47
CA ASN A 2 -26.35 11.34 9.05
C ASN A 2 -25.82 10.42 7.94
N ASN A 3 -24.57 10.63 7.49
CA ASN A 3 -23.95 9.86 6.41
C ASN A 3 -23.78 8.36 6.74
N THR A 4 -24.03 7.98 7.99
CA THR A 4 -23.94 6.61 8.50
C THR A 4 -24.82 5.62 7.74
N SER A 5 -26.04 6.01 7.36
CA SER A 5 -26.93 5.12 6.59
C SER A 5 -26.39 4.85 5.18
N LEU A 6 -25.86 5.89 4.52
CA LEU A 6 -25.22 5.77 3.21
C LEU A 6 -23.97 4.88 3.27
N TYR A 7 -23.09 5.08 4.26
CA TYR A 7 -21.91 4.23 4.44
C TYR A 7 -22.28 2.78 4.76
N LEU A 8 -23.29 2.55 5.59
CA LEU A 8 -23.77 1.22 5.89
C LEU A 8 -24.33 0.54 4.64
N SER A 9 -25.13 1.23 3.82
CA SER A 9 -25.60 0.70 2.54
C SER A 9 -24.46 0.38 1.57
N ARG A 10 -23.38 1.18 1.53
CA ARG A 10 -22.18 0.88 0.73
C ARG A 10 -21.49 -0.41 1.19
N ILE A 11 -21.30 -0.58 2.49
CA ILE A 11 -20.68 -1.78 3.06
C ILE A 11 -21.54 -3.02 2.75
N LEU A 12 -22.85 -2.95 3.01
CA LEU A 12 -23.76 -4.08 2.83
C LEU A 12 -23.96 -4.47 1.36
N SER A 13 -23.95 -3.51 0.45
CA SER A 13 -24.16 -3.76 -0.98
C SER A 13 -22.92 -4.35 -1.69
N GLY A 14 -21.73 -4.21 -1.11
CA GLY A 14 -20.49 -4.68 -1.72
C GLY A 14 -20.09 -3.93 -3.01
N PHE A 15 -20.74 -2.80 -3.29
CA PHE A 15 -20.39 -1.90 -4.38
C PHE A 15 -20.76 -0.46 -4.01
N TYR A 16 -20.24 0.53 -4.71
CA TYR A 16 -20.74 1.89 -4.55
C TYR A 16 -20.80 2.64 -5.88
N TYR A 17 -21.72 3.60 -5.95
CA TYR A 17 -21.83 4.50 -7.08
C TYR A 17 -21.05 5.78 -6.85
N PHE A 18 -20.37 6.27 -7.88
CA PHE A 18 -19.72 7.57 -7.87
C PHE A 18 -19.88 8.27 -9.23
N ILE A 19 -19.74 9.58 -9.23
CA ILE A 19 -19.86 10.40 -10.44
C ILE A 19 -18.46 10.85 -10.85
N LEU A 20 -18.09 10.58 -12.09
CA LEU A 20 -16.88 11.08 -12.73
C LEU A 20 -17.28 11.65 -14.10
N ASN A 21 -16.88 12.89 -14.40
CA ASN A 21 -17.20 13.56 -15.68
C ASN A 21 -18.70 13.51 -16.06
N ASN A 22 -19.59 13.81 -15.10
CA ASN A 22 -21.06 13.74 -15.25
C ASN A 22 -21.62 12.36 -15.62
N LYS A 23 -20.84 11.28 -15.51
CA LYS A 23 -21.30 9.90 -15.68
C LYS A 23 -21.28 9.17 -14.34
N GLN A 24 -22.32 8.39 -14.09
CA GLN A 24 -22.42 7.54 -12.91
C GLN A 24 -21.74 6.19 -13.19
N TYR A 25 -20.78 5.83 -12.33
CA TYR A 25 -20.05 4.58 -12.38
C TYR A 25 -20.41 3.72 -11.17
N LYS A 26 -20.38 2.40 -11.34
CA LYS A 26 -20.50 1.40 -10.27
C LYS A 26 -19.12 0.81 -10.01
N LEU A 27 -18.55 1.05 -8.84
CA LEU A 27 -17.35 0.32 -8.41
C LEU A 27 -17.77 -1.02 -7.84
N VAL A 28 -17.36 -2.11 -8.49
CA VAL A 28 -17.58 -3.49 -8.04
C VAL A 28 -16.25 -4.12 -7.68
N TYR A 29 -16.24 -4.99 -6.67
CA TYR A 29 -15.09 -5.85 -6.41
C TYR A 29 -14.97 -6.92 -7.51
N PRO A 30 -13.76 -7.27 -7.95
CA PRO A 30 -13.56 -8.33 -8.92
C PRO A 30 -13.99 -9.67 -8.32
N ASP A 31 -14.77 -10.44 -9.08
CA ASP A 31 -15.10 -11.82 -8.75
C ASP A 31 -13.93 -12.76 -9.06
N ILE A 32 -14.12 -14.06 -8.79
CA ILE A 32 -13.07 -15.06 -8.97
C ILE A 32 -12.64 -15.20 -10.44
N SER A 33 -13.55 -15.03 -11.40
CA SER A 33 -13.25 -15.08 -12.83
C SER A 33 -12.35 -13.91 -13.24
N VAL A 34 -12.71 -12.69 -12.87
CA VAL A 34 -11.89 -11.50 -13.19
C VAL A 34 -10.49 -11.61 -12.59
N ARG A 35 -10.38 -12.17 -11.38
CA ARG A 35 -9.06 -12.41 -10.75
C ARG A 35 -8.24 -13.44 -11.53
N TYR A 36 -8.86 -14.55 -11.90
CA TYR A 36 -8.18 -15.60 -12.67
C TYR A 36 -7.72 -15.10 -14.05
N GLU A 37 -8.57 -14.32 -14.74
CA GLU A 37 -8.21 -13.68 -16.00
C GLU A 37 -7.03 -12.72 -15.84
N ALA A 38 -7.01 -11.93 -14.77
CA ALA A 38 -5.89 -11.03 -14.46
C ALA A 38 -4.59 -11.80 -14.16
N GLU A 39 -4.66 -12.93 -13.46
CA GLU A 39 -3.51 -13.80 -13.21
C GLU A 39 -2.94 -14.39 -14.51
N ILE A 40 -3.81 -14.93 -15.39
CA ILE A 40 -3.38 -15.43 -16.71
C ILE A 40 -2.71 -14.32 -17.51
N TYR A 41 -3.31 -13.12 -17.51
CA TYR A 41 -2.75 -11.98 -18.22
C TYR A 41 -1.35 -11.62 -17.69
N ALA A 42 -1.19 -11.52 -16.37
CA ALA A 42 0.09 -11.25 -15.74
C ALA A 42 1.15 -12.31 -16.09
N ASP A 43 0.77 -13.59 -16.09
CA ASP A 43 1.70 -14.68 -16.42
C ASP A 43 2.12 -14.65 -17.90
N ASN A 44 1.20 -14.33 -18.81
CA ASN A 44 1.54 -14.16 -20.23
C ASN A 44 2.51 -12.99 -20.43
N GLU A 45 2.27 -11.85 -19.77
CA GLU A 45 3.18 -10.70 -19.83
C GLU A 45 4.55 -11.04 -19.26
N ARG A 46 4.63 -11.80 -18.17
CA ARG A 46 5.90 -12.30 -17.62
C ARG A 46 6.66 -13.17 -18.61
N GLU A 47 5.99 -14.14 -19.25
CA GLU A 47 6.65 -15.04 -20.19
C GLU A 47 7.09 -14.29 -21.46
N ASN A 48 6.26 -13.37 -21.97
CA ASN A 48 6.58 -12.53 -23.13
C ASN A 48 7.80 -11.63 -22.88
N ASN A 49 7.97 -11.17 -21.64
CA ASN A 49 9.03 -10.23 -21.23
C ASN A 49 10.20 -10.89 -20.49
N LYS A 50 10.21 -12.22 -20.40
CA LYS A 50 11.19 -13.01 -19.63
C LYS A 50 12.65 -12.75 -19.98
N PHE A 51 12.91 -12.41 -21.24
CA PHE A 51 14.24 -12.10 -21.74
C PHE A 51 14.42 -10.60 -22.05
N GLY A 52 13.49 -9.77 -21.59
CA GLY A 52 13.58 -8.31 -21.71
C GLY A 52 14.55 -7.71 -20.70
N GLU A 53 15.09 -6.53 -21.03
CA GLU A 53 15.96 -5.75 -20.14
C GLU A 53 15.10 -4.94 -19.14
N TRP A 54 14.54 -5.64 -18.16
CA TRP A 54 13.80 -5.02 -17.06
C TRP A 54 14.71 -4.83 -15.85
N LEU A 55 14.48 -3.74 -15.11
CA LEU A 55 15.12 -3.55 -13.82
C LEU A 55 14.55 -4.55 -12.81
N ASP A 56 15.43 -5.19 -12.04
CA ASP A 56 15.03 -5.99 -10.90
C ASP A 56 15.03 -5.17 -9.60
N ASP A 57 14.55 -5.78 -8.51
CA ASP A 57 14.47 -5.09 -7.21
C ASP A 57 15.84 -4.65 -6.67
N ASN A 58 16.92 -5.34 -7.05
CA ASN A 58 18.28 -4.97 -6.67
C ASN A 58 18.76 -3.77 -7.47
N ASP A 59 18.49 -3.73 -8.78
CA ASP A 59 18.79 -2.58 -9.63
C ASP A 59 18.12 -1.32 -9.07
N ILE A 60 16.82 -1.41 -8.75
CA ILE A 60 16.07 -0.32 -8.10
C ILE A 60 16.74 0.10 -6.79
N LEU A 61 17.12 -0.85 -5.94
CA LEU A 61 17.80 -0.56 -4.67
C LEU A 61 19.15 0.16 -4.91
N TYR A 62 19.94 -0.28 -5.88
CA TYR A 62 21.20 0.37 -6.23
C TYR A 62 20.98 1.80 -6.71
N TYR A 63 20.02 2.04 -7.60
CA TYR A 63 19.68 3.40 -8.03
C TYR A 63 19.25 4.27 -6.86
N LEU A 64 18.39 3.77 -5.98
CA LEU A 64 17.94 4.53 -4.82
C LEU A 64 19.10 4.90 -3.88
N ILE A 65 20.09 4.03 -3.70
CA ILE A 65 21.29 4.30 -2.90
C ILE A 65 22.20 5.30 -3.62
N ASP A 66 22.44 5.12 -4.93
CA ASP A 66 23.30 5.98 -5.74
C ASP A 66 22.77 7.42 -5.81
N TYR A 67 21.46 7.59 -5.96
CA TYR A 67 20.79 8.89 -5.89
C TYR A 67 20.67 9.46 -4.46
N GLY A 68 21.15 8.75 -3.44
CA GLY A 68 21.08 9.17 -2.04
C GLY A 68 19.66 9.22 -1.47
N MET A 69 18.70 8.57 -2.13
CA MET A 69 17.30 8.47 -1.68
C MET A 69 17.14 7.38 -0.62
N TRP A 70 17.99 6.35 -0.66
CA TRP A 70 17.99 5.24 0.28
C TRP A 70 19.34 5.04 0.92
N THR A 71 19.36 4.21 1.97
CA THR A 71 20.59 3.86 2.69
C THR A 71 20.72 2.34 2.72
N PRO A 72 21.94 1.78 2.84
CA PRO A 72 22.14 0.33 2.92
C PRO A 72 21.36 -0.33 4.07
N ASN A 73 21.12 0.40 5.17
CA ASN A 73 20.35 -0.09 6.32
C ASN A 73 18.88 0.36 6.31
N GLY A 74 18.41 0.91 5.18
CA GLY A 74 17.05 1.47 5.07
C GLY A 74 15.97 0.42 5.30
N ASP A 75 16.18 -0.79 4.78
CA ASP A 75 15.22 -1.89 4.92
C ASP A 75 15.09 -2.36 6.38
N ASP A 76 16.19 -2.37 7.12
CA ASP A 76 16.18 -2.67 8.56
C ASP A 76 15.49 -1.55 9.36
N ALA A 77 15.64 -0.29 8.95
CA ALA A 77 14.94 0.83 9.55
C ALA A 77 13.41 0.71 9.33
N VAL A 78 12.98 0.28 8.14
CA VAL A 78 11.57 0.01 7.82
C VAL A 78 11.03 -1.12 8.70
N LYS A 79 11.71 -2.27 8.77
CA LYS A 79 11.31 -3.40 9.63
C LYS A 79 11.22 -3.01 11.11
N THR A 80 12.15 -2.18 11.56
CA THR A 80 12.14 -1.68 12.94
C THR A 80 10.92 -0.81 13.21
N LEU A 81 10.54 0.06 12.26
CA LEU A 81 9.33 0.88 12.37
C LEU A 81 8.05 0.03 12.35
N GLU A 82 7.98 -1.03 11.54
CA GLU A 82 6.84 -1.97 11.55
C GLU A 82 6.66 -2.59 12.93
N LYS A 83 7.75 -3.12 13.50
CA LYS A 83 7.72 -3.69 14.85
C LYS A 83 7.29 -2.66 15.89
N GLN A 84 7.83 -1.44 15.82
CA GLN A 84 7.45 -0.35 16.72
C GLN A 84 5.96 0.00 16.61
N ILE A 85 5.40 0.00 15.40
CA ILE A 85 3.97 0.25 15.17
C ILE A 85 3.13 -0.84 15.84
N GLU A 86 3.50 -2.11 15.72
CA GLU A 86 2.79 -3.21 16.39
C GLU A 86 2.88 -3.12 17.91
N ASP A 87 4.08 -2.87 18.45
CA ASP A 87 4.28 -2.69 19.89
C ASP A 87 3.46 -1.51 20.44
N GLN A 88 3.36 -0.42 19.67
CA GLN A 88 2.54 0.75 20.01
C GLN A 88 1.03 0.44 19.94
N LYS A 89 0.56 -0.40 19.01
CA LYS A 89 -0.84 -0.86 18.97
C LYS A 89 -1.18 -1.70 20.19
N VAL A 90 -0.30 -2.61 20.59
CA VAL A 90 -0.48 -3.42 21.82
C VAL A 90 -0.50 -2.50 23.05
N SER A 91 0.44 -1.56 23.14
CA SER A 91 0.52 -0.59 24.23
C SER A 91 -0.75 0.29 24.31
N LEU A 92 -1.28 0.69 23.16
CA LEU A 92 -2.51 1.48 23.07
C LEU A 92 -3.69 0.71 23.70
N TYR A 93 -3.83 -0.57 23.37
CA TYR A 93 -4.87 -1.44 23.93
C TYR A 93 -4.72 -1.59 25.45
N GLN A 94 -3.50 -1.80 25.95
CA GLN A 94 -3.24 -1.92 27.38
C GLN A 94 -3.53 -0.63 28.15
N SER A 95 -3.31 0.54 27.53
CA SER A 95 -3.46 1.85 28.16
C SER A 95 -4.88 2.44 28.11
N ILE A 96 -5.88 1.69 27.65
CA ILE A 96 -7.20 2.23 27.28
C ILE A 96 -7.92 2.94 28.44
N ILE A 97 -7.67 2.51 29.67
CA ILE A 97 -8.22 3.09 30.91
C ILE A 97 -7.51 4.38 31.35
N ASN A 98 -6.37 4.73 30.73
CA ASN A 98 -5.60 5.94 31.01
C ASN A 98 -5.63 6.89 29.81
N PRO A 99 -6.52 7.92 29.82
CA PRO A 99 -6.71 8.82 28.69
C PRO A 99 -5.46 9.63 28.31
N SER A 100 -4.64 10.01 29.29
CA SER A 100 -3.41 10.79 29.05
C SER A 100 -2.36 9.94 28.34
N GLN A 101 -2.14 8.71 28.82
CA GLN A 101 -1.23 7.76 28.21
C GLN A 101 -1.71 7.34 26.81
N THR A 102 -3.01 7.07 26.66
CA THR A 102 -3.66 6.77 25.37
C THR A 102 -3.42 7.89 24.36
N LYS A 103 -3.59 9.16 24.75
CA LYS A 103 -3.37 10.32 23.86
C LYS A 103 -1.92 10.39 23.37
N ASN A 104 -0.96 10.17 24.27
CA ASN A 104 0.45 10.18 23.93
C ASN A 104 0.82 9.03 22.99
N ILE A 105 0.36 7.80 23.28
CA ILE A 105 0.62 6.64 22.42
C ILE A 105 0.02 6.84 21.03
N LYS A 106 -1.20 7.38 20.92
CA LYS A 106 -1.80 7.73 19.62
C LYS A 106 -0.94 8.73 18.84
N ARG A 107 -0.42 9.76 19.49
CA ARG A 107 0.46 10.74 18.85
C ARG A 107 1.75 10.09 18.32
N TYR A 108 2.38 9.22 19.11
CA TYR A 108 3.59 8.51 18.69
C TYR A 108 3.31 7.53 17.56
N LEU A 109 2.21 6.78 17.65
CA LEU A 109 1.77 5.85 16.61
C LEU A 109 1.56 6.54 15.27
N GLU A 110 0.93 7.71 15.26
CA GLU A 110 0.78 8.52 14.04
C GLU A 110 2.13 9.01 13.51
N GLY A 111 3.08 9.36 14.38
CA GLY A 111 4.45 9.68 14.00
C GLY A 111 5.17 8.50 13.33
N SER A 112 5.12 7.31 13.96
CA SER A 112 5.74 6.09 13.43
C SER A 112 5.15 5.71 12.06
N LYS A 113 3.82 5.76 11.91
CA LYS A 113 3.14 5.50 10.62
C LYS A 113 3.55 6.47 9.54
N LYS A 114 3.65 7.77 9.86
CA LYS A 114 4.12 8.78 8.89
C LYS A 114 5.54 8.51 8.43
N SER A 115 6.44 8.18 9.36
CA SER A 115 7.83 7.84 9.04
C SER A 115 7.92 6.57 8.21
N TYR A 116 7.17 5.53 8.59
CA TYR A 116 7.05 4.28 7.84
C TYR A 116 6.57 4.53 6.40
N ASN A 117 5.42 5.19 6.24
CA ASN A 117 4.87 5.49 4.91
C ASN A 117 5.84 6.31 4.06
N ARG A 118 6.56 7.28 4.66
CA ARG A 118 7.56 8.05 3.94
C ARG A 118 8.68 7.15 3.41
N LEU A 119 9.24 6.29 4.25
CA LEU A 119 10.31 5.37 3.85
C LEU A 119 9.82 4.34 2.85
N TYR A 120 8.65 3.75 3.07
CA TYR A 120 8.00 2.83 2.16
C TYR A 120 7.83 3.46 0.77
N ASN A 121 7.29 4.68 0.70
CA ASN A 121 7.10 5.38 -0.58
C ASN A 121 8.42 5.67 -1.31
N ILE A 122 9.50 5.96 -0.57
CA ILE A 122 10.82 6.15 -1.19
C ILE A 122 11.35 4.82 -1.74
N ARG A 123 11.28 3.75 -0.92
CA ARG A 123 11.72 2.41 -1.30
C ARG A 123 11.04 1.87 -2.55
N HIS A 124 9.76 2.23 -2.73
CA HIS A 124 8.91 1.78 -3.82
C HIS A 124 8.67 2.86 -4.91
N SER A 125 9.47 3.94 -4.90
CA SER A 125 9.27 5.07 -5.82
C SER A 125 9.53 4.73 -7.29
N PHE A 126 10.38 3.72 -7.54
CA PHE A 126 10.77 3.28 -8.88
C PHE A 126 10.24 1.89 -9.26
N ASP A 127 9.37 1.29 -8.46
CA ASP A 127 8.85 -0.06 -8.72
C ASP A 127 8.12 -0.16 -10.06
N HIS A 128 7.49 0.92 -10.52
CA HIS A 128 6.85 1.03 -11.82
C HIS A 128 7.80 0.82 -13.02
N LEU A 129 9.12 0.87 -12.80
CA LEU A 129 10.14 0.57 -13.82
C LEU A 129 10.48 -0.93 -13.89
N THR A 130 10.08 -1.72 -12.90
CA THR A 130 10.23 -3.17 -12.92
C THR A 130 9.16 -3.81 -13.79
N LEU A 131 9.40 -5.04 -14.25
CA LEU A 131 8.38 -5.80 -14.99
C LEU A 131 7.09 -5.99 -14.19
N ASN A 132 7.20 -6.26 -12.88
CA ASN A 132 6.02 -6.40 -12.03
C ASN A 132 5.25 -5.08 -11.92
N GLY A 133 5.96 -3.98 -11.71
CA GLY A 133 5.33 -2.66 -11.67
C GLY A 133 4.71 -2.26 -13.00
N TYR A 134 5.31 -2.64 -14.13
CA TYR A 134 4.67 -2.51 -15.44
C TYR A 134 3.35 -3.27 -15.46
N ILE A 135 3.38 -4.59 -15.21
CA ILE A 135 2.19 -5.47 -15.25
C ILE A 135 1.06 -4.95 -14.36
N GLU A 136 1.36 -4.50 -13.14
CA GLU A 136 0.37 -3.97 -12.20
C GLU A 136 -0.30 -2.67 -12.66
N ASN A 137 0.36 -1.91 -13.55
CA ASN A 137 -0.10 -0.61 -14.03
C ASN A 137 -0.56 -0.62 -15.50
N ILE A 138 -0.54 -1.77 -16.18
CA ILE A 138 -1.10 -1.89 -17.53
C ILE A 138 -2.61 -1.63 -17.47
N LYS A 139 -3.08 -0.81 -18.40
CA LYS A 139 -4.48 -0.36 -18.50
C LYS A 139 -5.36 -1.34 -19.26
#